data_AF-A0A0R3SKS3-F1
#
_entry.id   AF-A0A0R3SKS3-F1
#
_cell.length_a   1.000
_cell.length_b   1.000
_cell.length_c   1.000
_cell.angle_alpha   90.00
_cell.angle_beta   90.00
_cell.angle_gamma   90.00
#
_symmetry.space_group_name_H-M   'P 1'
#
loop_
_entity.id
_entity.type
_entity.pdbx_description
1 polymer ?
#
loop_
_entity_poly.entity_id
_entity_poly.type
_entity_poly.pdbx_seq_one_letter_code
_entity_poly.pdbx_strand_id
1 'polypeptide(L)'
;MEDVVFCLKLLITHAEKESELKKFRIQLIDALLQILSSDDTADSNVHMQELNRFTAALLARIYRELHNNVAASELLNKYLESPIFTYSTLHLNYLQVFIDLLSRCLPPQANSSIAQISDGGNIDVSKICTTFFWAFKIIAKSREIEMKKLSYENPAQALKAEQEFVNTVDKFFEIVLKVAAVGVDQLLKSHIFKHISEVIDPLARAYPRSSLTDYLERLVQLTIQCPNLPNHNILSGCLRSVLMEDTACRRILVPPIITNIKRLFSTNLDITLEPCRSETNSMMSYFCNILTLFMERFVETVNVSHHSCSDSTPAEFHELFVKQGLLRWVMREYGRILIALQRTASSAQNSRPASSELTPTSGQVLLASQSPAKARFLYLQPVLGCLASFFTSILQQLHPSDWKVLLTPRSQPRLNCICTTCVGLELTDTVDFLHELFFIFLLSHSWPAYPGLHGNGR
;
A
#
# COMPACT_ATOMS: atom_id res chain seq x y z
N MET A 1 35.83 -17.06 14.50
CA MET A 1 34.40 -16.73 14.29
C MET A 1 33.73 -16.23 15.55
N GLU A 2 33.87 -16.91 16.70
CA GLU A 2 33.29 -16.46 17.98
C GLU A 2 33.74 -15.05 18.39
N ASP A 3 35.01 -14.70 18.20
CA ASP A 3 35.52 -13.33 18.46
C ASP A 3 34.86 -12.27 17.57
N VAL A 4 34.55 -12.60 16.31
CA VAL A 4 33.88 -11.68 15.37
C VAL A 4 32.42 -11.50 15.78
N VAL A 5 31.74 -12.59 16.14
CA VAL A 5 30.36 -12.55 16.67
C VAL A 5 30.32 -11.74 17.97
N PHE A 6 31.30 -11.92 18.86
CA PHE A 6 31.43 -11.15 20.10
C PHE A 6 31.66 -9.66 19.83
N CYS A 7 32.55 -9.31 18.89
CA CYS A 7 32.75 -7.94 18.44
C CYS A 7 31.49 -7.31 17.82
N LEU A 8 30.74 -8.07 17.02
CA LEU A 8 29.47 -7.61 16.46
C LEU A 8 28.41 -7.39 17.55
N LYS A 9 28.32 -8.29 18.54
CA LYS A 9 27.45 -8.14 19.71
C LYS A 9 27.80 -6.86 20.48
N LEU A 10 29.09 -6.65 20.77
CA LEU A 10 29.59 -5.42 21.41
C LEU A 10 29.27 -4.17 20.60
N LEU A 11 29.50 -4.18 19.28
CA LEU A 11 29.18 -3.06 18.38
C LEU A 11 27.68 -2.75 18.39
N ILE A 12 26.82 -3.78 18.34
CA ILE A 12 25.36 -3.60 18.43
C ILE A 12 24.99 -2.96 19.77
N THR A 13 25.65 -3.33 20.87
CA THR A 13 25.37 -2.74 22.20
C THR A 13 25.94 -1.33 22.38
N HIS A 14 27.10 -1.02 21.80
CA HIS A 14 27.81 0.26 22.02
C HIS A 14 27.54 1.34 20.95
N ALA A 15 27.01 0.98 19.77
CA ALA A 15 26.73 1.91 18.67
C ALA A 15 25.69 3.00 18.99
N GLU A 16 25.04 2.97 20.15
CA GLU A 16 24.09 3.98 20.61
C GLU A 16 24.70 5.35 20.88
N LYS A 17 26.04 5.44 20.99
CA LYS A 17 26.75 6.64 21.47
C LYS A 17 27.70 7.30 20.47
N GLU A 18 27.98 6.72 19.30
CA GLU A 18 29.15 7.14 18.53
C GLU A 18 28.85 7.92 17.24
N SER A 19 29.18 9.22 17.28
CA SER A 19 29.38 10.07 16.10
C SER A 19 30.45 9.55 15.13
N GLU A 20 31.33 8.65 15.59
CA GLU A 20 32.44 8.11 14.82
C GLU A 20 32.02 7.07 13.77
N LEU A 21 30.97 6.28 14.04
CA LEU A 21 30.37 5.38 13.04
C LEU A 21 29.91 6.15 11.79
N LYS A 22 29.61 7.45 11.92
CA LYS A 22 29.19 8.31 10.81
C LYS A 22 30.27 8.53 9.75
N LYS A 23 31.55 8.53 10.15
CA LYS A 23 32.69 8.82 9.26
C LYS A 23 33.04 7.64 8.36
N PHE A 24 32.76 6.40 8.80
CA PHE A 24 33.13 5.17 8.10
C PHE A 24 31.94 4.32 7.66
N ARG A 25 30.74 4.91 7.51
CA ARG A 25 29.49 4.17 7.27
C ARG A 25 29.54 3.28 6.04
N ILE A 26 30.05 3.78 4.92
CA ILE A 26 30.09 3.02 3.67
C ILE A 26 31.09 1.87 3.77
N GLN A 27 32.27 2.10 4.35
CA GLN A 27 33.27 1.06 4.59
C GLN A 27 32.75 -0.03 5.53
N LEU A 28 32.00 0.36 6.57
CA LEU A 28 31.39 -0.59 7.48
C LEU A 28 30.28 -1.40 6.80
N ILE A 29 29.42 -0.76 6.00
CA ILE A 29 28.41 -1.47 5.21
C ILE A 29 29.10 -2.46 4.26
N ASP A 30 30.11 -2.02 3.51
CA ASP A 30 30.85 -2.86 2.58
C ASP A 30 31.45 -4.10 3.29
N ALA A 31 32.13 -3.91 4.42
CA ALA A 31 32.68 -5.00 5.22
C ALA A 31 31.60 -5.98 5.72
N LEU A 32 30.45 -5.48 6.16
CA LEU A 32 29.34 -6.33 6.61
C LEU A 32 28.68 -7.08 5.44
N LEU A 33 28.57 -6.47 4.27
CA LEU A 33 28.08 -7.13 3.07
C LEU A 33 29.07 -8.20 2.57
N GLN A 34 30.38 -7.96 2.72
CA GLN A 34 31.40 -8.96 2.43
C GLN A 34 31.26 -10.19 3.34
N ILE A 35 31.00 -9.99 4.64
CA ILE A 35 30.73 -11.09 5.58
C ILE A 35 29.48 -11.88 5.16
N LEU A 36 28.41 -11.22 4.73
CA LEU A 36 27.22 -11.91 4.22
C LEU A 36 27.44 -12.62 2.88
N SER A 37 28.42 -12.18 2.10
CA SER A 37 28.74 -12.72 0.77
C SER A 37 29.77 -13.86 0.81
N SER A 38 30.39 -14.15 1.95
CA SER A 38 31.38 -15.22 2.04
C SER A 38 30.71 -16.60 1.99
N ASP A 39 30.86 -17.28 0.84
CA ASP A 39 30.37 -18.64 0.60
C ASP A 39 31.37 -19.68 1.15
N ASP A 40 31.43 -19.85 2.47
CA ASP A 40 32.01 -21.08 3.03
C ASP A 40 30.97 -22.19 2.91
N THR A 41 31.07 -22.93 1.80
CA THR A 41 30.22 -24.07 1.42
C THR A 41 30.56 -25.37 2.16
N ALA A 42 31.30 -25.29 3.27
CA ALA A 42 31.62 -26.44 4.09
C ALA A 42 31.18 -26.20 5.54
N ASP A 43 30.28 -27.07 5.97
CA ASP A 43 29.75 -27.25 7.32
C ASP A 43 28.60 -26.36 7.76
N SER A 44 27.51 -27.05 8.07
CA SER A 44 26.36 -26.69 8.88
C SER A 44 26.74 -26.17 10.27
N ASN A 45 27.46 -25.04 10.33
CA ASN A 45 27.88 -24.44 11.58
C ASN A 45 26.83 -23.41 11.99
N VAL A 46 26.10 -23.74 13.05
CA VAL A 46 25.22 -22.83 13.80
C VAL A 46 25.84 -21.43 13.96
N HIS A 47 27.17 -21.37 14.13
CA HIS A 47 27.96 -20.14 14.22
C HIS A 47 27.89 -19.24 12.98
N MET A 48 27.85 -19.78 11.76
CA MET A 48 27.76 -18.97 10.53
C MET A 48 26.36 -18.36 10.37
N GLN A 49 25.32 -19.13 10.73
CA GLN A 49 23.96 -18.59 10.79
C GLN A 49 23.84 -17.49 11.86
N GLU A 50 24.46 -17.69 13.02
CA GLU A 50 24.51 -16.69 14.08
C GLU A 50 25.25 -15.43 13.63
N LEU A 51 26.41 -15.59 12.98
CA LEU A 51 27.17 -14.48 12.40
C LEU A 51 26.32 -13.68 11.41
N ASN A 52 25.69 -14.36 10.45
CA ASN A 52 24.86 -13.72 9.43
C ASN A 52 23.67 -12.97 10.04
N ARG A 53 23.04 -13.50 11.09
CA ARG A 53 21.96 -12.81 11.83
C ARG A 53 22.45 -11.52 12.49
N PHE A 54 23.59 -11.56 13.19
CA PHE A 54 24.14 -10.37 13.85
C PHE A 54 24.62 -9.34 12.84
N THR A 55 25.19 -9.77 11.72
CA THR A 55 25.56 -8.90 10.59
C THR A 55 24.33 -8.18 10.03
N ALA A 56 23.24 -8.89 9.76
CA ALA A 56 21.99 -8.29 9.31
C ALA A 56 21.36 -7.34 10.34
N ALA A 57 21.43 -7.68 11.64
CA ALA A 57 20.96 -6.81 12.72
C ALA A 57 21.76 -5.50 12.80
N LEU A 58 23.08 -5.56 12.64
CA LEU A 58 23.95 -4.39 12.61
C LEU A 58 23.71 -3.54 11.36
N LEU A 59 23.56 -4.17 10.19
CA LEU A 59 23.17 -3.48 8.95
C LEU A 59 21.83 -2.75 9.10
N ALA A 60 20.81 -3.39 9.66
CA ALA A 60 19.53 -2.75 9.96
C ALA A 60 19.70 -1.55 10.91
N ARG A 61 20.59 -1.63 11.89
CA ARG A 61 20.90 -0.49 12.78
C ARG A 61 21.48 0.69 11.99
N ILE A 62 22.44 0.43 11.09
CA ILE A 62 23.07 1.45 10.24
C ILE A 62 22.05 2.06 9.27
N TYR A 63 21.22 1.23 8.61
CA TYR A 63 20.22 1.69 7.64
C TYR A 63 19.16 2.60 8.26
N ARG A 64 18.77 2.35 9.52
CA ARG A 64 17.81 3.21 10.22
C ARG A 64 18.32 4.64 10.38
N GLU A 65 19.62 4.81 10.61
CA GLU A 65 20.23 6.14 10.65
C GLU A 65 20.30 6.81 9.27
N LEU A 66 20.43 6.02 8.20
CA LEU A 66 20.45 6.54 6.83
C LEU A 66 19.10 7.08 6.40
N HIS A 67 18.01 6.44 6.82
CA HIS A 67 16.65 6.83 6.45
C HIS A 67 16.32 8.29 6.80
N ASN A 68 16.90 8.81 7.88
CA ASN A 68 16.70 10.21 8.32
C ASN A 68 17.75 11.18 7.78
N ASN A 69 18.72 10.71 6.97
CA ASN A 69 19.82 11.52 6.45
C ASN A 69 19.93 11.39 4.93
N VAL A 70 19.41 12.39 4.21
CA VAL A 70 19.35 12.43 2.74
C VAL A 70 20.74 12.32 2.11
N ALA A 71 21.72 13.08 2.61
CA ALA A 71 23.08 13.05 2.07
C ALA A 71 23.73 11.66 2.23
N ALA A 72 23.52 11.00 3.37
CA ALA A 72 24.04 9.67 3.60
C ALA A 72 23.32 8.60 2.74
N SER A 73 22.02 8.77 2.50
CA SER A 73 21.24 7.94 1.58
C SER A 73 21.73 8.07 0.14
N GLU A 74 22.04 9.28 -0.32
CA GLU A 74 22.62 9.52 -1.64
C GLU A 74 24.01 8.89 -1.80
N LEU A 75 24.85 8.96 -0.76
CA LEU A 75 26.16 8.30 -0.78
C LEU A 75 26.04 6.79 -0.92
N LEU A 76 25.10 6.16 -0.20
CA LEU A 76 24.87 4.72 -0.33
C LEU A 76 24.35 4.38 -1.74
N ASN A 77 23.46 5.19 -2.32
CA ASN A 77 23.02 4.99 -3.71
C ASN A 77 24.18 5.04 -4.69
N LYS A 78 25.06 6.06 -4.57
CA LYS A 78 26.26 6.18 -5.41
C LYS A 78 27.19 4.99 -5.25
N TYR A 79 27.36 4.48 -4.03
CA TYR A 79 28.16 3.28 -3.77
C TYR A 79 27.57 2.04 -4.47
N LEU A 80 26.24 1.83 -4.39
CA LEU A 80 25.56 0.70 -5.06
C LEU A 80 25.62 0.77 -6.60
N GLU A 81 25.74 1.98 -7.16
CA GLU A 81 25.91 2.21 -8.59
C GLU A 81 27.39 2.17 -9.02
N SER A 82 28.32 2.25 -8.07
CA SER A 82 29.76 2.26 -8.33
C SER A 82 30.26 0.85 -8.73
N PRO A 83 31.38 0.76 -9.46
CA PRO A 83 32.02 -0.51 -9.78
C PRO A 83 32.63 -1.21 -8.56
N ILE A 84 32.66 -0.55 -7.38
CA ILE A 84 33.20 -1.13 -6.13
C ILE A 84 32.25 -2.21 -5.61
N PHE A 85 30.93 -2.02 -5.78
CA PHE A 85 29.94 -3.00 -5.35
C PHE A 85 29.89 -4.17 -6.34
N THR A 86 30.47 -5.31 -5.95
CA THR A 86 30.68 -6.48 -6.84
C THR A 86 30.04 -7.79 -6.36
N TYR A 87 29.25 -7.72 -5.28
CA TYR A 87 28.64 -8.89 -4.61
C TYR A 87 27.50 -9.51 -5.43
N SER A 88 27.78 -10.55 -6.22
CA SER A 88 26.75 -11.23 -7.03
C SER A 88 25.94 -12.30 -6.29
N THR A 89 26.50 -12.97 -5.27
CA THR A 89 25.81 -14.08 -4.55
C THR A 89 25.14 -13.65 -3.25
N LEU A 90 25.43 -12.44 -2.76
CA LEU A 90 24.92 -11.86 -1.51
C LEU A 90 23.39 -11.96 -1.35
N HIS A 91 22.64 -11.80 -2.45
CA HIS A 91 21.18 -11.76 -2.41
C HIS A 91 20.55 -13.02 -1.80
N LEU A 92 21.07 -14.22 -2.09
CA LEU A 92 20.56 -15.48 -1.51
C LEU A 92 20.81 -15.55 -0.01
N ASN A 93 22.04 -15.28 0.42
CA ASN A 93 22.42 -15.31 1.82
C ASN A 93 21.62 -14.30 2.64
N TYR A 94 21.42 -13.10 2.10
CA TYR A 94 20.64 -12.06 2.78
C TYR A 94 19.15 -12.43 2.89
N LEU A 95 18.55 -12.96 1.83
CA LEU A 95 17.16 -13.47 1.87
C LEU A 95 17.02 -14.62 2.86
N GLN A 96 17.97 -15.54 2.89
CA GLN A 96 17.96 -16.70 3.79
C GLN A 96 18.03 -16.28 5.27
N VAL A 97 18.75 -15.19 5.60
CA VAL A 97 18.75 -14.61 6.94
C VAL A 97 17.37 -14.07 7.32
N PHE A 98 16.67 -13.35 6.41
CA PHE A 98 15.31 -12.87 6.70
C PHE A 98 14.32 -14.01 6.88
N ILE A 99 14.40 -15.04 6.02
CA ILE A 99 13.59 -16.27 6.10
C ILE A 99 13.73 -16.91 7.48
N ASP A 100 14.96 -17.09 7.95
CA ASP A 100 15.24 -17.73 9.24
C ASP A 100 14.82 -16.85 10.43
N LEU A 101 15.10 -15.55 10.41
CA LEU A 101 14.66 -14.61 11.45
C LEU A 101 13.14 -14.59 11.60
N LEU A 102 12.40 -14.52 10.49
CA LEU A 102 10.93 -14.49 10.51
C LEU A 102 10.32 -15.85 10.86
N SER A 103 10.93 -16.96 10.42
CA SER A 103 10.43 -18.30 10.74
C SER A 103 10.45 -18.58 12.23
N ARG A 104 11.43 -18.03 12.97
CA ARG A 104 11.53 -18.15 14.43
C ARG A 104 10.43 -17.40 15.17
N CYS A 105 9.75 -16.44 14.52
CA CYS A 105 8.61 -15.72 15.10
C CYS A 105 7.29 -16.47 14.96
N LEU A 106 7.26 -17.59 14.23
CA LEU A 106 6.07 -18.43 14.10
C LEU A 106 5.96 -19.40 15.27
N PRO A 107 4.74 -19.75 15.72
CA PRO A 107 4.57 -20.77 16.75
C PRO A 107 5.18 -22.10 16.29
N PRO A 108 5.83 -22.86 17.18
CA PRO A 108 6.46 -24.13 16.83
C PRO A 108 5.39 -25.07 16.24
N GLN A 109 5.62 -25.52 15.01
CA GLN A 109 4.79 -26.58 14.45
C GLN A 109 5.11 -27.86 15.23
N ALA A 110 4.07 -28.64 15.57
CA ALA A 110 4.16 -29.82 16.45
C ALA A 110 5.21 -30.89 16.04
N ASN A 111 5.82 -30.78 14.86
CA ASN A 111 6.81 -31.72 14.32
C ASN A 111 8.19 -31.10 13.99
N SER A 112 8.48 -29.84 14.35
CA SER A 112 9.78 -29.23 14.06
C SER A 112 10.69 -29.21 15.29
N SER A 113 11.68 -30.09 15.34
CA SER A 113 12.82 -30.04 16.27
C SER A 113 13.76 -28.89 15.92
N ILE A 114 13.29 -27.65 16.04
CA ILE A 114 14.17 -26.49 15.96
C ILE A 114 14.73 -26.31 17.37
N ALA A 115 15.96 -26.77 17.56
CA ALA A 115 16.73 -26.54 18.77
C ALA A 115 16.66 -25.04 19.14
N GLN A 116 16.15 -24.76 20.34
CA GLN A 116 16.29 -23.47 20.99
C GLN A 116 17.77 -23.23 21.25
N ILE A 117 18.48 -22.72 20.24
CA ILE A 117 19.85 -22.27 20.39
C ILE A 117 19.78 -20.91 21.10
N SER A 118 20.51 -20.86 22.21
CA SER A 118 20.57 -19.84 23.25
C SER A 118 20.34 -18.41 22.78
N ASP A 119 19.55 -17.72 23.60
CA ASP A 119 19.19 -16.30 23.64
C ASP A 119 20.42 -15.37 23.80
N GLY A 120 21.33 -15.44 22.84
CA GLY A 120 22.64 -14.79 22.85
C GLY A 120 22.61 -13.37 22.28
N GLY A 121 21.63 -12.55 22.65
CA GLY A 121 21.48 -11.15 22.25
C GLY A 121 20.16 -10.90 21.52
N ASN A 122 19.23 -10.18 22.17
CA ASN A 122 17.89 -9.85 21.66
C ASN A 122 17.95 -9.16 20.28
N ILE A 123 17.99 -9.93 19.20
CA ILE A 123 17.79 -9.43 17.84
C ILE A 123 16.31 -9.05 17.72
N ASP A 124 16.05 -7.75 17.72
CA ASP A 124 14.71 -7.22 17.55
C ASP A 124 14.30 -7.31 16.07
N VAL A 125 13.68 -8.44 15.70
CA VAL A 125 13.21 -8.72 14.33
C VAL A 125 12.23 -7.65 13.85
N SER A 126 11.43 -7.09 14.75
CA SER A 126 10.49 -6.01 14.42
C SER A 126 11.23 -4.77 13.90
N LYS A 127 12.37 -4.45 14.51
CA LYS A 127 13.25 -3.32 14.15
C LYS A 127 14.05 -3.56 12.87
N ILE A 128 14.26 -4.82 12.50
CA ILE A 128 14.87 -5.18 11.22
C ILE A 128 13.89 -4.91 10.07
N CYS A 129 12.60 -5.21 10.27
CA CYS A 129 11.56 -4.97 9.27
C CYS A 129 11.46 -3.49 8.86
N THR A 130 11.80 -2.55 9.74
CA THR A 130 11.82 -1.10 9.43
C THR A 130 12.91 -0.69 8.44
N THR A 131 13.73 -1.63 7.98
CA THR A 131 14.86 -1.37 7.08
C THR A 131 14.80 -2.18 5.79
N PHE A 132 13.63 -2.78 5.50
CA PHE A 132 13.39 -3.54 4.28
C PHE A 132 13.71 -2.76 3.01
N PHE A 133 13.39 -1.46 2.95
CA PHE A 133 13.77 -0.63 1.81
C PHE A 133 15.26 -0.78 1.41
N TRP A 134 16.18 -0.60 2.36
CA TRP A 134 17.61 -0.65 2.07
C TRP A 134 18.11 -2.07 1.82
N ALA A 135 17.65 -3.03 2.61
CA ALA A 135 18.03 -4.42 2.44
C ALA A 135 17.62 -4.95 1.06
N PHE A 136 16.37 -4.72 0.65
CA PHE A 136 15.87 -5.19 -0.64
C PHE A 136 16.45 -4.42 -1.83
N LYS A 137 16.84 -3.16 -1.66
CA LYS A 137 17.60 -2.43 -2.68
C LYS A 137 18.97 -3.08 -2.94
N ILE A 138 19.65 -3.55 -1.89
CA ILE A 138 20.94 -4.25 -2.00
C ILE A 138 20.75 -5.65 -2.58
N ILE A 139 19.73 -6.40 -2.14
CA ILE A 139 19.37 -7.73 -2.68
C ILE A 139 19.09 -7.63 -4.18
N ALA A 140 18.23 -6.70 -4.59
CA ALA A 140 17.92 -6.48 -6.00
C ALA A 140 19.17 -6.11 -6.81
N LYS A 141 20.04 -5.24 -6.26
CA LYS A 141 21.28 -4.86 -6.93
C LYS A 141 22.27 -6.01 -7.09
N SER A 142 22.41 -6.84 -6.06
CA SER A 142 23.24 -8.04 -6.10
C SER A 142 22.74 -9.02 -7.17
N ARG A 143 21.42 -9.24 -7.26
CA ARG A 143 20.81 -10.06 -8.29
C ARG A 143 20.96 -9.48 -9.70
N GLU A 144 20.82 -8.17 -9.88
CA GLU A 144 21.11 -7.49 -11.17
C GLU A 144 22.54 -7.77 -11.65
N ILE A 145 23.52 -7.78 -10.75
CA ILE A 145 24.93 -8.07 -11.09
C ILE A 145 25.09 -9.53 -11.49
N GLU A 146 24.47 -10.45 -10.76
CA GLU A 146 24.49 -11.87 -11.09
C GLU A 146 23.85 -12.14 -12.46
N MET A 147 22.68 -11.56 -12.74
CA MET A 147 22.01 -11.69 -14.05
C MET A 147 22.90 -11.20 -15.20
N LYS A 148 23.65 -10.12 -14.99
CA LYS A 148 24.64 -9.61 -15.95
C LYS A 148 25.86 -10.51 -16.11
N LYS A 149 26.25 -11.28 -15.10
CA LYS A 149 27.33 -12.28 -15.23
C LYS A 149 26.82 -13.51 -15.99
N LEU A 150 25.64 -14.00 -15.59
CA LEU A 150 24.98 -15.17 -16.17
C LEU A 150 24.58 -14.99 -17.63
N SER A 151 24.38 -13.75 -18.12
CA SER A 151 24.10 -13.50 -19.55
C SER A 151 25.25 -13.92 -20.48
N TYR A 152 26.45 -14.11 -19.94
CA TYR A 152 27.62 -14.60 -20.68
C TYR A 152 27.92 -16.09 -20.42
N GLU A 153 27.15 -16.75 -19.54
CA GLU A 153 27.33 -18.14 -19.13
C GLU A 153 26.33 -19.09 -19.82
N ASN A 154 26.39 -20.38 -19.49
CA ASN A 154 25.54 -21.41 -20.10
C ASN A 154 24.04 -21.16 -19.73
N PRO A 155 23.10 -21.18 -20.71
CA PRO A 155 21.67 -20.97 -20.46
C PRO A 155 21.08 -21.87 -19.37
N ALA A 156 21.57 -23.11 -19.24
CA ALA A 156 21.09 -24.05 -18.22
C ALA A 156 21.47 -23.63 -16.79
N GLN A 157 22.64 -23.01 -16.60
CA GLN A 157 23.07 -22.49 -15.30
C GLN A 157 22.29 -21.22 -14.94
N ALA A 158 22.06 -20.34 -15.92
CA ALA A 158 21.25 -19.14 -15.73
C ALA A 158 19.82 -19.48 -15.27
N LEU A 159 19.19 -20.47 -15.90
CA LEU A 159 17.84 -20.91 -15.54
C LEU A 159 17.78 -21.53 -14.14
N LYS A 160 18.81 -22.31 -13.75
CA LYS A 160 18.89 -22.88 -12.39
C LYS A 160 19.04 -21.78 -11.33
N ALA A 161 19.92 -20.80 -11.56
CA ALA A 161 20.12 -19.68 -10.66
C ALA A 161 18.88 -18.77 -10.57
N GLU A 162 18.14 -18.59 -11.67
CA GLU A 162 16.85 -17.91 -11.66
C GLU A 162 15.81 -18.65 -10.82
N GLN A 163 15.69 -19.96 -11.01
CA GLN A 163 14.74 -20.75 -10.26
C GLN A 163 15.07 -20.79 -8.75
N GLU A 164 16.35 -20.85 -8.39
CA GLU A 164 16.81 -20.78 -7.01
C GLU A 164 16.46 -19.44 -6.36
N PHE A 165 16.69 -18.32 -7.07
CA PHE A 165 16.31 -17.00 -6.60
C PHE A 165 14.79 -16.88 -6.41
N VAL A 166 14.00 -17.29 -7.41
CA VAL A 166 12.53 -17.26 -7.37
C VAL A 166 12.01 -18.07 -6.19
N ASN A 167 12.47 -19.32 -6.03
CA ASN A 167 12.06 -20.18 -4.92
C ASN A 167 12.39 -19.57 -3.55
N THR A 168 13.53 -18.87 -3.44
CA THR A 168 13.95 -18.23 -2.20
C THR A 168 13.08 -17.02 -1.87
N VAL A 169 12.77 -16.18 -2.87
CA VAL A 169 11.85 -15.04 -2.71
C VAL A 169 10.44 -15.51 -2.37
N ASP A 170 9.95 -16.56 -3.04
CA ASP A 170 8.64 -17.18 -2.75
C ASP A 170 8.57 -17.64 -1.31
N LYS A 171 9.61 -18.34 -0.83
CA LYS A 171 9.70 -18.80 0.56
C LYS A 171 9.69 -17.63 1.56
N PHE A 172 10.42 -16.55 1.27
CA PHE A 172 10.37 -15.34 2.08
C PHE A 172 8.95 -14.80 2.19
N PHE A 173 8.28 -14.64 1.06
CA PHE A 173 6.92 -14.13 1.00
C PHE A 173 5.89 -15.03 1.69
N GLU A 174 5.99 -16.35 1.54
CA GLU A 174 5.15 -17.30 2.27
C GLU A 174 5.29 -17.16 3.79
N ILE A 175 6.52 -16.97 4.29
CA ILE A 175 6.77 -16.75 5.70
C ILE A 175 6.18 -15.41 6.15
N VAL A 176 6.33 -14.35 5.36
CA VAL A 176 5.71 -13.04 5.65
C VAL A 176 4.19 -13.18 5.76
N LEU A 177 3.52 -13.88 4.84
CA LEU A 177 2.07 -14.12 4.91
C LEU A 177 1.69 -14.91 6.17
N LYS A 178 2.46 -15.93 6.54
CA LYS A 178 2.22 -16.71 7.76
C LYS A 178 2.39 -15.86 9.03
N VAL A 179 3.42 -15.03 9.09
CA VAL A 179 3.65 -14.12 10.24
C VAL A 179 2.53 -13.08 10.30
N ALA A 180 2.11 -12.53 9.15
CA ALA A 180 0.99 -11.60 9.05
C ALA A 180 -0.32 -12.22 9.55
N ALA A 181 -0.65 -13.44 9.11
CA ALA A 181 -1.90 -14.11 9.46
C ALA A 181 -1.89 -14.64 10.91
N VAL A 182 -0.88 -15.43 11.29
CA VAL A 182 -0.87 -16.26 12.51
C VAL A 182 0.03 -15.71 13.61
N GLY A 183 0.92 -14.75 13.31
CA GLY A 183 1.86 -14.22 14.30
C GLY A 183 1.18 -13.70 15.57
N VAL A 184 1.81 -13.91 16.72
CA VAL A 184 1.25 -13.47 18.02
C VAL A 184 1.61 -12.00 18.31
N ASP A 185 2.75 -11.53 17.79
CA ASP A 185 3.26 -10.17 18.02
C ASP A 185 2.60 -9.14 17.08
N GLN A 186 1.77 -8.27 17.66
CA GLN A 186 1.10 -7.17 16.97
C GLN A 186 2.08 -6.09 16.48
N LEU A 187 3.19 -5.87 17.19
CA LEU A 187 4.18 -4.87 16.83
C LEU A 187 4.98 -5.32 15.60
N LEU A 188 5.38 -6.60 15.56
CA LEU A 188 5.96 -7.20 14.36
C LEU A 188 5.02 -7.14 13.17
N LYS A 189 3.73 -7.50 13.34
CA LYS A 189 2.73 -7.38 12.26
C LYS A 189 2.59 -5.95 11.76
N SER A 190 2.52 -4.98 12.67
CA SER A 190 2.43 -3.57 12.32
C SER A 190 3.64 -3.11 11.50
N HIS A 191 4.86 -3.46 11.90
CA HIS A 191 6.08 -3.13 11.14
C HIS A 191 6.13 -3.83 9.78
N ILE A 192 5.74 -5.10 9.68
CA ILE A 192 5.64 -5.80 8.39
C ILE A 192 4.66 -5.06 7.48
N PHE A 193 3.44 -4.77 7.93
CA PHE A 193 2.43 -4.08 7.11
C PHE A 193 2.85 -2.66 6.73
N LYS A 194 3.66 -2.01 7.57
CA LYS A 194 4.17 -0.67 7.28
C LYS A 194 5.26 -0.67 6.21
N HIS A 195 6.16 -1.66 6.24
CA HIS A 195 7.41 -1.61 5.47
C HIS A 195 7.49 -2.63 4.32
N ILE A 196 6.62 -3.64 4.27
CA ILE A 196 6.67 -4.66 3.21
C ILE A 196 6.41 -4.07 1.81
N SER A 197 5.65 -2.99 1.71
CA SER A 197 5.43 -2.28 0.44
C SER A 197 6.72 -1.66 -0.13
N GLU A 198 7.71 -1.37 0.71
CA GLU A 198 9.00 -0.80 0.28
C GLU A 198 9.85 -1.80 -0.51
N VAL A 199 9.49 -3.09 -0.45
CA VAL A 199 10.18 -4.19 -1.14
C VAL A 199 9.76 -4.32 -2.60
N ILE A 200 8.58 -3.80 -2.96
CA ILE A 200 7.94 -4.02 -4.27
C ILE A 200 8.81 -3.50 -5.41
N ASP A 201 9.19 -2.21 -5.38
CA ASP A 201 9.94 -1.59 -6.48
C ASP A 201 11.37 -2.13 -6.64
N PRO A 202 12.14 -2.38 -5.56
CA PRO A 202 13.42 -3.08 -5.69
C PRO A 202 13.28 -4.46 -6.34
N LEU A 203 12.34 -5.30 -5.87
CA LEU A 203 12.20 -6.66 -6.38
C LEU A 203 11.63 -6.71 -7.80
N ALA A 204 10.76 -5.78 -8.19
CA ALA A 204 10.19 -5.73 -9.55
C ALA A 204 11.25 -5.62 -10.66
N ARG A 205 12.50 -5.28 -10.33
CA ARG A 205 13.64 -5.22 -11.25
C ARG A 205 14.34 -6.57 -11.48
N ALA A 206 14.21 -7.49 -10.53
CA ALA A 206 15.02 -8.71 -10.47
C ALA A 206 14.18 -10.00 -10.33
N TYR A 207 12.91 -9.88 -9.99
CA TYR A 207 11.98 -10.97 -9.73
C TYR A 207 10.76 -10.90 -10.68
N PRO A 208 10.18 -12.04 -11.10
CA PRO A 208 9.07 -12.05 -12.04
C PRO A 208 7.86 -11.23 -11.56
N ARG A 209 7.39 -10.33 -12.43
CA ARG A 209 6.26 -9.42 -12.13
C ARG A 209 4.95 -10.17 -11.86
N SER A 210 4.73 -11.29 -12.55
CA SER A 210 3.55 -12.14 -12.35
C SER A 210 3.52 -12.71 -10.93
N SER A 211 4.62 -13.33 -10.50
CA SER A 211 4.71 -13.93 -9.16
C SER A 211 4.64 -12.87 -8.05
N LEU A 212 5.22 -11.68 -8.29
CA LEU A 212 5.11 -10.56 -7.35
C LEU A 212 3.67 -10.07 -7.23
N THR A 213 2.95 -10.04 -8.35
CA THR A 213 1.54 -9.66 -8.42
C THR A 213 0.67 -10.64 -7.64
N ASP A 214 0.86 -11.95 -7.82
CA ASP A 214 0.11 -12.99 -7.10
C ASP A 214 0.33 -12.91 -5.59
N TYR A 215 1.56 -12.64 -5.16
CA TYR A 215 1.87 -12.38 -3.75
C TYR A 215 1.13 -11.14 -3.22
N LEU A 216 1.20 -10.02 -3.95
CA LEU A 216 0.58 -8.77 -3.52
C LEU A 216 -0.94 -8.87 -3.48
N GLU A 217 -1.56 -9.61 -4.40
CA GLU A 217 -2.98 -9.94 -4.33
C GLU A 217 -3.31 -10.61 -2.99
N ARG A 218 -2.58 -11.68 -2.63
CA ARG A 218 -2.79 -12.41 -1.37
C ARG A 218 -2.56 -11.52 -0.15
N LEU A 219 -1.53 -10.67 -0.18
CA LEU A 219 -1.24 -9.73 0.90
C LEU A 219 -2.36 -8.69 1.07
N VAL A 220 -2.87 -8.13 -0.04
CA VAL A 220 -4.00 -7.19 -0.05
C VAL A 220 -5.29 -7.88 0.41
N GLN A 221 -5.51 -9.15 0.09
CA GLN A 221 -6.66 -9.89 0.62
C GLN A 221 -6.56 -10.07 2.15
N LEU A 222 -5.35 -10.29 2.69
CA LEU A 222 -5.14 -10.37 4.13
C LEU A 222 -5.43 -9.05 4.86
N THR A 223 -5.22 -7.89 4.23
CA THR A 223 -5.51 -6.58 4.88
C THR A 223 -6.98 -6.45 5.26
N ILE A 224 -7.90 -7.13 4.56
CA ILE A 224 -9.33 -7.16 4.89
C ILE A 224 -9.58 -7.77 6.28
N GLN A 225 -8.79 -8.78 6.64
CA GLN A 225 -8.96 -9.53 7.88
C GLN A 225 -8.30 -8.83 9.08
N CYS A 226 -7.44 -7.84 8.83
CA CYS A 226 -6.69 -7.11 9.86
C CYS A 226 -6.92 -5.59 9.75
N PRO A 227 -8.13 -5.08 10.04
CA PRO A 227 -8.48 -3.66 9.82
C PRO A 227 -7.68 -2.68 10.70
N ASN A 228 -7.10 -3.14 11.81
CA ASN A 228 -6.35 -2.31 12.77
C ASN A 228 -4.86 -2.14 12.40
N LEU A 229 -4.38 -2.83 11.35
CA LEU A 229 -3.01 -2.73 10.89
C LEU A 229 -2.84 -1.58 9.89
N PRO A 230 -1.61 -1.10 9.62
CA PRO A 230 -1.34 0.00 8.70
C PRO A 230 -1.52 -0.38 7.22
N ASN A 231 -2.72 -0.86 6.88
CA ASN A 231 -3.14 -1.32 5.55
C ASN A 231 -2.96 -0.25 4.47
N HIS A 232 -2.99 1.03 4.85
CA HIS A 232 -2.81 2.14 3.94
C HIS A 232 -1.44 2.14 3.23
N ASN A 233 -0.38 1.61 3.87
CA ASN A 233 0.96 1.54 3.26
C ASN A 233 1.02 0.47 2.17
N ILE A 234 0.42 -0.71 2.41
CA ILE A 234 0.32 -1.77 1.40
C ILE A 234 -0.48 -1.28 0.20
N LEU A 235 -1.67 -0.70 0.43
CA LEU A 235 -2.53 -0.20 -0.64
C LEU A 235 -1.85 0.91 -1.45
N SER A 236 -1.30 1.93 -0.78
CA SER A 236 -0.60 3.02 -1.47
C SER A 236 0.69 2.57 -2.16
N GLY A 237 1.42 1.61 -1.58
CA GLY A 237 2.61 1.00 -2.18
C GLY A 237 2.28 0.24 -3.46
N CYS A 238 1.22 -0.58 -3.45
CA CYS A 238 0.76 -1.28 -4.66
C CYS A 238 0.38 -0.29 -5.77
N LEU A 239 -0.35 0.78 -5.43
CA LEU A 239 -0.77 1.82 -6.39
C LEU A 239 0.39 2.63 -6.98
N ARG A 240 1.45 2.85 -6.21
CA ARG A 240 2.66 3.55 -6.67
C ARG A 240 3.62 2.66 -7.44
N SER A 241 3.50 1.35 -7.29
CA SER A 241 4.45 0.41 -7.87
C SER A 241 4.46 0.41 -9.40
N VAL A 242 5.60 0.00 -9.96
CA VAL A 242 5.79 -0.22 -11.41
C VAL A 242 4.82 -1.28 -11.96
N LEU A 243 4.28 -2.16 -11.11
CA LEU A 243 3.31 -3.19 -11.53
C LEU A 243 2.01 -2.58 -12.07
N MET A 244 1.65 -1.36 -11.66
CA MET A 244 0.47 -0.67 -12.17
C MET A 244 0.62 -0.24 -13.63
N GLU A 245 1.83 -0.20 -14.17
CA GLU A 245 2.07 0.12 -15.59
C GLU A 245 1.68 -1.05 -16.52
N ASP A 246 1.73 -2.28 -16.00
CA ASP A 246 1.39 -3.50 -16.75
C ASP A 246 -0.11 -3.82 -16.63
N THR A 247 -0.78 -3.96 -17.78
CA THR A 247 -2.21 -4.29 -17.87
C THR A 247 -2.56 -5.64 -17.22
N ALA A 248 -1.71 -6.66 -17.38
CA ALA A 248 -1.96 -7.98 -16.79
C ALA A 248 -1.91 -7.90 -15.26
N CYS A 249 -0.92 -7.17 -14.72
CA CYS A 249 -0.78 -6.99 -13.28
C CYS A 249 -1.93 -6.17 -12.70
N ARG A 250 -2.35 -5.07 -13.36
CA ARG A 250 -3.51 -4.26 -12.94
C ARG A 250 -4.80 -5.06 -12.84
N ARG A 251 -5.07 -5.96 -13.79
CA ARG A 251 -6.29 -6.79 -13.79
C ARG A 251 -6.38 -7.69 -12.56
N ILE A 252 -5.26 -8.09 -12.00
CA ILE A 252 -5.18 -8.92 -10.78
C ILE A 252 -5.22 -8.03 -9.53
N LEU A 253 -4.45 -6.93 -9.48
CA LEU A 253 -4.29 -6.12 -8.27
C LEU A 253 -5.43 -5.12 -8.00
N VAL A 254 -6.00 -4.51 -9.03
CA VAL A 254 -7.01 -3.44 -8.86
C VAL A 254 -8.28 -3.93 -8.16
N PRO A 255 -8.89 -5.08 -8.53
CA PRO A 255 -10.10 -5.57 -7.87
C PRO A 255 -9.97 -5.80 -6.34
N PRO A 256 -8.94 -6.49 -5.81
CA PRO A 256 -8.78 -6.66 -4.37
C PRO A 256 -8.42 -5.34 -3.67
N ILE A 257 -7.66 -4.43 -4.30
CA ILE A 257 -7.37 -3.09 -3.75
C ILE A 257 -8.68 -2.31 -3.57
N ILE A 258 -9.53 -2.28 -4.60
CA ILE A 258 -10.79 -1.55 -4.55
C ILE A 258 -11.76 -2.16 -3.55
N THR A 259 -11.82 -3.49 -3.45
CA THR A 259 -12.63 -4.18 -2.44
C THR A 259 -12.19 -3.79 -1.03
N ASN A 260 -10.89 -3.71 -0.78
CA ASN A 260 -10.33 -3.25 0.49
C ASN A 260 -10.67 -1.78 0.78
N ILE A 261 -10.42 -0.89 -0.18
CA ILE A 261 -10.70 0.54 -0.03
C ILE A 261 -12.18 0.75 0.27
N LYS A 262 -13.09 0.11 -0.47
CA LYS A 262 -14.54 0.22 -0.23
C LYS A 262 -14.89 -0.16 1.21
N ARG A 263 -14.44 -1.34 1.67
CA ARG A 263 -14.76 -1.83 3.01
C ARG A 263 -14.17 -0.96 4.12
N LEU A 264 -12.87 -0.65 4.04
CA LEU A 264 -12.18 0.11 5.08
C LEU A 264 -12.66 1.57 5.12
N PHE A 265 -12.90 2.18 3.95
CA PHE A 265 -13.45 3.53 3.86
C PHE A 265 -14.86 3.59 4.45
N SER A 266 -15.79 2.72 4.04
CA SER A 266 -17.15 2.70 4.57
C SER A 266 -17.16 2.50 6.09
N THR A 267 -16.33 1.57 6.61
CA THR A 267 -16.20 1.34 8.06
C THR A 267 -15.71 2.60 8.79
N ASN A 268 -14.69 3.28 8.27
CA ASN A 268 -14.19 4.52 8.88
C ASN A 268 -15.17 5.69 8.71
N LEU A 269 -16.00 5.66 7.66
CA LEU A 269 -17.02 6.67 7.44
C LEU A 269 -18.14 6.52 8.45
N ASP A 270 -18.54 5.30 8.80
CA ASP A 270 -19.53 5.04 9.86
C ASP A 270 -19.14 5.76 11.16
N ILE A 271 -17.88 5.59 11.59
CA ILE A 271 -17.35 6.22 12.80
C ILE A 271 -17.22 7.74 12.63
N THR A 272 -16.91 8.22 11.42
CA THR A 272 -16.83 9.67 11.14
C THR A 272 -18.23 10.32 11.16
N LEU A 273 -19.25 9.58 10.74
CA LEU A 273 -20.63 10.03 10.65
C LEU A 273 -21.40 9.97 11.98
N GLU A 274 -20.81 9.41 13.05
CA GLU A 274 -21.40 9.43 14.39
C GLU A 274 -21.74 10.86 14.85
N PRO A 275 -22.94 11.07 15.42
CA PRO A 275 -23.35 12.39 15.90
C PRO A 275 -22.45 12.85 17.04
N CYS A 276 -22.19 14.16 17.11
CA CYS A 276 -21.38 14.82 18.15
C CYS A 276 -19.86 14.56 18.11
N ARG A 277 -19.33 13.81 17.14
CA ARG A 277 -17.88 13.67 16.97
C ARG A 277 -17.26 14.96 16.42
N SER A 278 -16.26 15.48 17.13
CA SER A 278 -15.51 16.70 16.78
C SER A 278 -14.03 16.43 16.44
N GLU A 279 -13.51 15.26 16.82
CA GLU A 279 -12.11 14.87 16.58
C GLU A 279 -11.92 14.30 15.17
N THR A 280 -10.91 14.79 14.47
CA THR A 280 -10.56 14.34 13.13
C THR A 280 -10.15 12.87 13.15
N ASN A 281 -10.86 12.04 12.39
CA ASN A 281 -10.45 10.66 12.19
C ASN A 281 -9.25 10.62 11.23
N SER A 282 -8.04 10.53 11.78
CA SER A 282 -6.79 10.50 11.00
C SER A 282 -6.79 9.39 9.94
N MET A 283 -7.40 8.24 10.22
CA MET A 283 -7.59 7.14 9.27
C MET A 283 -8.41 7.54 8.05
N MET A 284 -9.43 8.37 8.23
CA MET A 284 -10.24 8.86 7.11
C MET A 284 -9.41 9.72 6.14
N SER A 285 -8.50 10.55 6.67
CA SER A 285 -7.57 11.32 5.84
C SER A 285 -6.66 10.41 4.99
N TYR A 286 -6.13 9.34 5.58
CA TYR A 286 -5.33 8.36 4.85
C TYR A 286 -6.12 7.68 3.72
N PHE A 287 -7.37 7.28 3.96
CA PHE A 287 -8.19 6.66 2.90
C PHE A 287 -8.63 7.64 1.82
N CYS A 288 -8.87 8.91 2.16
CA CYS A 288 -9.08 9.96 1.18
C CYS A 288 -7.85 10.13 0.28
N ASN A 289 -6.65 10.15 0.85
CA ASN A 289 -5.40 10.21 0.09
C ASN A 289 -5.22 8.99 -0.82
N ILE A 290 -5.59 7.79 -0.36
CA ILE A 290 -5.54 6.57 -1.18
C ILE A 290 -6.52 6.64 -2.34
N LEU A 291 -7.75 7.12 -2.13
CA LEU A 291 -8.72 7.29 -3.21
C LEU A 291 -8.20 8.26 -4.27
N THR A 292 -7.67 9.41 -3.86
CA THR A 292 -7.07 10.36 -4.80
C THR A 292 -5.90 9.74 -5.56
N LEU A 293 -4.97 9.08 -4.86
CA LEU A 293 -3.83 8.39 -5.46
C LEU A 293 -4.27 7.30 -6.44
N PHE A 294 -5.31 6.54 -6.09
CA PHE A 294 -5.88 5.51 -6.96
C PHE A 294 -6.37 6.13 -8.27
N MET A 295 -7.17 7.20 -8.22
CA MET A 295 -7.67 7.82 -9.47
C MET A 295 -6.55 8.39 -10.31
N GLU A 296 -5.61 9.10 -9.68
CA GLU A 296 -4.45 9.67 -10.37
C GLU A 296 -3.67 8.59 -11.12
N ARG A 297 -3.21 7.55 -10.39
CA ARG A 297 -2.40 6.47 -10.97
C ARG A 297 -3.17 5.60 -11.94
N PHE A 298 -4.45 5.30 -11.67
CA PHE A 298 -5.26 4.48 -12.56
C PHE A 298 -5.53 5.20 -13.88
N VAL A 299 -5.91 6.47 -13.85
CA VAL A 299 -6.13 7.26 -15.08
C VAL A 299 -4.84 7.39 -15.88
N GLU A 300 -3.72 7.71 -15.23
CA GLU A 300 -2.41 7.80 -15.86
C GLU A 300 -2.02 6.50 -16.58
N THR A 301 -2.04 5.37 -15.85
CA THR A 301 -1.56 4.08 -16.37
C THR A 301 -2.48 3.46 -17.43
N VAL A 302 -3.80 3.60 -17.28
CA VAL A 302 -4.76 3.08 -18.25
C VAL A 302 -4.69 3.88 -19.56
N ASN A 303 -4.59 5.21 -19.48
CA ASN A 303 -4.48 6.06 -20.67
C ASN A 303 -3.17 5.81 -21.44
N VAL A 304 -2.05 5.55 -20.75
CA VAL A 304 -0.78 5.18 -21.40
C VAL A 304 -0.89 3.83 -22.11
N SER A 305 -1.58 2.85 -21.51
CA SER A 305 -1.74 1.52 -22.11
C SER A 305 -2.77 1.46 -23.24
N HIS A 306 -3.60 2.49 -23.38
CA HIS A 306 -4.62 2.55 -24.43
C HIS A 306 -4.05 3.24 -25.67
N HIS A 307 -3.82 2.48 -26.75
CA HIS A 307 -3.35 3.05 -28.01
C HIS A 307 -4.37 4.07 -28.55
N SER A 308 -3.86 5.24 -28.95
CA SER A 308 -4.57 6.49 -29.30
C SER A 308 -5.50 6.44 -30.52
N CYS A 309 -5.90 5.26 -31.01
CA CYS A 309 -6.60 5.09 -32.28
C CYS A 309 -8.04 4.55 -32.15
N SER A 310 -8.58 4.36 -30.95
CA SER A 310 -9.99 3.98 -30.78
C SER A 310 -10.76 5.02 -29.97
N ASP A 311 -11.86 5.53 -30.54
CA ASP A 311 -12.87 6.39 -29.89
C ASP A 311 -13.64 5.69 -28.74
N SER A 312 -13.28 4.45 -28.40
CA SER A 312 -13.83 3.69 -27.30
C SER A 312 -13.08 3.94 -26.01
N THR A 313 -13.80 3.97 -24.89
CA THR A 313 -13.18 3.97 -23.56
C THR A 313 -12.34 2.72 -23.34
N PRO A 314 -11.20 2.86 -22.63
CA PRO A 314 -10.46 1.71 -22.16
C PRO A 314 -11.40 0.76 -21.41
N ALA A 315 -11.43 -0.50 -21.83
CA ALA A 315 -12.33 -1.51 -21.25
C ALA A 315 -12.18 -1.64 -19.72
N GLU A 316 -11.00 -1.30 -19.20
CA GLU A 316 -10.71 -1.25 -17.75
C GLU A 316 -11.55 -0.21 -17.00
N PHE A 317 -11.81 0.97 -17.58
CA PHE A 317 -12.68 1.98 -16.97
C PHE A 317 -14.11 1.47 -16.84
N HIS A 318 -14.63 0.88 -17.91
CA HIS A 318 -15.96 0.31 -17.93
C HIS A 318 -16.10 -0.82 -16.90
N GLU A 319 -15.14 -1.76 -16.91
CA GLU A 319 -15.14 -2.89 -15.97
C GLU A 319 -15.11 -2.41 -14.52
N LEU A 320 -14.28 -1.42 -14.21
CA LEU A 320 -14.08 -0.98 -12.84
C LEU A 320 -15.17 -0.05 -12.31
N PHE A 321 -15.51 0.98 -13.07
CA PHE A 321 -16.43 2.02 -12.61
C PHE A 321 -17.89 1.57 -12.72
N VAL A 322 -18.22 0.84 -13.79
CA VAL A 322 -19.59 0.41 -14.08
C VAL A 322 -19.82 -1.01 -13.56
N LYS A 323 -19.11 -2.03 -14.06
CA LYS A 323 -19.43 -3.43 -13.72
C LYS A 323 -19.09 -3.80 -12.28
N GLN A 324 -17.94 -3.37 -11.78
CA GLN A 324 -17.54 -3.55 -10.37
C GLN A 324 -18.20 -2.52 -9.42
N GLY A 325 -19.03 -1.62 -9.96
CA GLY A 325 -19.88 -0.72 -9.18
C GLY A 325 -19.12 0.29 -8.33
N LEU A 326 -17.93 0.73 -8.74
CA LEU A 326 -17.19 1.77 -8.00
C LEU A 326 -17.93 3.11 -8.05
N LEU A 327 -18.50 3.50 -9.21
CA LEU A 327 -19.28 4.73 -9.33
C LEU A 327 -20.46 4.77 -8.35
N ARG A 328 -21.26 3.69 -8.33
CA ARG A 328 -22.42 3.59 -7.43
C ARG A 328 -22.00 3.59 -5.95
N TRP A 329 -20.87 2.96 -5.62
CA TRP A 329 -20.32 3.00 -4.27
C TRP A 329 -19.94 4.44 -3.85
N VAL A 330 -19.22 5.18 -4.70
CA VAL A 330 -18.84 6.57 -4.41
C VAL A 330 -20.08 7.45 -4.23
N MET A 331 -21.07 7.30 -5.13
CA MET A 331 -22.35 7.99 -5.03
C MET A 331 -23.01 7.74 -3.68
N ARG A 332 -23.05 6.48 -3.25
CA ARG A 332 -23.61 6.10 -1.95
C ARG A 332 -22.86 6.76 -0.79
N GLU A 333 -21.54 6.63 -0.72
CA GLU A 333 -20.77 7.22 0.38
C GLU A 333 -20.85 8.75 0.40
N TYR A 334 -20.83 9.39 -0.77
CA TYR A 334 -21.01 10.83 -0.90
C TYR A 334 -22.41 11.27 -0.43
N GLY A 335 -23.45 10.56 -0.88
CA GLY A 335 -24.83 10.77 -0.44
C GLY A 335 -25.02 10.61 1.06
N ARG A 336 -24.32 9.66 1.70
CA ARG A 336 -24.37 9.47 3.17
C ARG A 336 -23.88 10.70 3.93
N ILE A 337 -22.80 11.34 3.47
CA ILE A 337 -22.29 12.58 4.07
C ILE A 337 -23.30 13.71 3.89
N LEU A 338 -23.82 13.88 2.67
CA LEU A 338 -24.80 14.91 2.36
C LEU A 338 -26.09 14.77 3.19
N ILE A 339 -26.59 13.54 3.35
CA ILE A 339 -27.76 13.24 4.19
C ILE A 339 -27.45 13.53 5.67
N ALA A 340 -26.26 13.18 6.15
CA ALA A 340 -25.86 13.47 7.53
C ALA A 340 -25.86 14.99 7.81
N LEU A 341 -25.31 15.79 6.90
CA LEU A 341 -25.34 17.25 6.98
C LEU A 341 -26.77 17.79 6.95
N GLN A 342 -27.61 17.28 6.05
CA GLN A 342 -29.01 17.67 5.94
C GLN A 342 -29.80 17.38 7.23
N ARG A 343 -29.58 16.21 7.85
CA ARG A 343 -30.20 15.84 9.12
C ARG A 343 -29.75 16.75 10.26
N THR A 344 -28.47 17.06 10.35
CA THR A 344 -27.94 17.99 11.37
C THR A 344 -28.56 19.38 11.23
N ALA A 345 -28.67 19.91 10.00
CA ALA A 345 -29.28 21.22 9.77
C ALA A 345 -30.79 21.25 10.06
N SER A 346 -31.50 20.15 9.76
CA SER A 346 -32.95 20.06 10.01
C SER A 346 -33.28 19.93 11.51
N SER A 347 -32.34 19.41 12.31
CA SER A 347 -32.47 19.31 13.78
C SER A 347 -32.17 20.61 14.53
N ALA A 348 -31.49 21.56 13.90
CA ALA A 348 -31.17 22.86 14.47
C ALA A 348 -32.22 23.90 14.04
N GLN A 349 -33.02 24.39 14.99
CA GLN A 349 -33.95 25.51 14.74
C GLN A 349 -33.12 26.72 14.27
N ASN A 350 -33.23 27.06 12.98
CA ASN A 350 -32.48 28.10 12.25
C ASN A 350 -30.98 27.83 12.04
N SER A 351 -30.56 27.08 11.02
CA SER A 351 -29.17 27.18 10.49
C SER A 351 -28.92 26.34 9.23
N ARG A 352 -29.40 26.78 8.07
CA ARG A 352 -28.63 26.53 6.85
C ARG A 352 -27.63 27.68 6.72
N PRO A 353 -26.33 27.48 7.00
CA PRO A 353 -25.35 28.54 6.80
C PRO A 353 -25.37 28.95 5.32
N ALA A 354 -25.40 30.25 5.06
CA ALA A 354 -25.28 30.75 3.69
C ALA A 354 -23.92 30.27 3.11
N SER A 355 -23.82 30.04 1.80
CA SER A 355 -22.57 29.56 1.19
C SER A 355 -21.36 30.47 1.50
N SER A 356 -21.61 31.76 1.76
CA SER A 356 -20.61 32.74 2.23
C SER A 356 -20.09 32.46 3.65
N GLU A 357 -20.93 31.91 4.53
CA GLU A 357 -20.58 31.55 5.91
C GLU A 357 -19.83 30.21 6.02
N LEU A 358 -19.80 29.42 4.94
CA LEU A 358 -19.10 28.14 4.87
C LEU A 358 -17.61 28.28 4.52
N THR A 359 -17.11 29.51 4.37
CA THR A 359 -15.69 29.77 4.17
C THR A 359 -14.91 29.54 5.47
N PRO A 360 -13.77 28.84 5.44
CA PRO A 360 -12.90 28.73 6.60
C PRO A 360 -12.34 30.13 6.88
N THR A 361 -12.85 30.80 7.91
CA THR A 361 -12.26 32.06 8.37
C THR A 361 -10.82 31.80 8.79
N SER A 362 -9.89 32.60 8.27
CA SER A 362 -8.42 32.52 8.42
C SER A 362 -7.89 32.72 9.86
N GLY A 363 -8.74 32.53 10.87
CA GLY A 363 -8.40 32.62 12.28
C GLY A 363 -9.03 31.45 13.02
N GLN A 364 -8.32 30.93 14.02
CA GLN A 364 -8.75 29.85 14.93
C GLN A 364 -10.00 30.25 15.73
N VAL A 365 -11.16 30.35 15.07
CA VAL A 365 -12.44 30.44 15.74
C VAL A 365 -12.78 29.02 16.17
N LEU A 366 -12.77 28.77 17.48
CA LEU A 366 -13.12 27.48 18.08
C LEU A 366 -14.43 26.97 17.47
N LEU A 367 -14.42 25.73 16.92
CA LEU A 367 -15.60 25.04 16.37
C LEU A 367 -16.81 25.07 17.33
N ALA A 368 -16.56 25.20 18.64
CA ALA A 368 -17.55 25.33 19.71
C ALA A 368 -18.37 26.64 19.69
N SER A 369 -17.93 27.67 18.95
CA SER A 369 -18.64 28.96 18.83
C SER A 369 -19.52 29.08 17.58
N GLN A 370 -19.56 28.03 16.74
CA GLN A 370 -20.32 28.00 15.50
C GLN A 370 -21.62 27.20 15.64
N SER A 371 -22.58 27.42 14.74
CA SER A 371 -23.80 26.60 14.72
C SER A 371 -23.45 25.11 14.56
N PRO A 372 -24.19 24.18 15.18
CA PRO A 372 -23.92 22.74 15.10
C PRO A 372 -23.81 22.24 13.65
N ALA A 373 -24.61 22.79 12.75
CA ALA A 373 -24.57 22.48 11.32
C ALA A 373 -23.27 22.95 10.64
N LYS A 374 -22.79 24.17 10.96
CA LYS A 374 -21.53 24.71 10.40
C LYS A 374 -20.31 23.96 10.93
N ALA A 375 -20.26 23.68 12.23
CA ALA A 375 -19.18 22.88 12.82
C ALA A 375 -19.11 21.48 12.21
N ARG A 376 -20.28 20.84 12.01
CA ARG A 376 -20.35 19.52 11.37
C ARG A 376 -19.95 19.55 9.89
N PHE A 377 -20.31 20.62 9.17
CA PHE A 377 -19.86 20.82 7.80
C PHE A 377 -18.35 20.93 7.70
N LEU A 378 -17.72 21.82 8.47
CA LEU A 378 -16.26 22.01 8.43
C LEU A 378 -15.51 20.73 8.82
N TYR A 379 -16.06 19.95 9.76
CA TYR A 379 -15.53 18.64 10.12
C TYR A 379 -15.54 17.63 8.97
N LEU A 380 -16.65 17.54 8.23
CA LEU A 380 -16.83 16.58 7.13
C LEU A 380 -16.26 17.09 5.79
N GLN A 381 -15.96 18.39 5.67
CA GLN A 381 -15.55 19.04 4.43
C GLN A 381 -14.37 18.35 3.72
N PRO A 382 -13.29 17.90 4.39
CA PRO A 382 -12.20 17.22 3.68
C PRO A 382 -12.65 15.91 3.01
N VAL A 383 -13.51 15.14 3.67
CA VAL A 383 -14.05 13.88 3.15
C VAL A 383 -15.05 14.14 2.04
N LEU A 384 -15.91 15.15 2.22
CA LEU A 384 -16.86 15.64 1.23
C LEU A 384 -16.15 16.08 -0.06
N GLY A 385 -15.06 16.86 0.08
CA GLY A 385 -14.18 17.30 -1.00
C GLY A 385 -13.53 16.15 -1.76
N CYS A 386 -12.97 15.18 -1.03
CA CYS A 386 -12.37 13.99 -1.63
C CYS A 386 -13.38 13.19 -2.46
N LEU A 387 -14.54 12.85 -1.88
CA LEU A 387 -15.57 12.07 -2.58
C LEU A 387 -16.18 12.84 -3.76
N ALA A 388 -16.40 14.16 -3.62
CA ALA A 388 -16.88 14.99 -4.72
C ALA A 388 -15.88 15.00 -5.88
N SER A 389 -14.59 15.21 -5.61
CA SER A 389 -13.54 15.19 -6.63
C SER A 389 -13.44 13.82 -7.30
N PHE A 390 -13.41 12.75 -6.51
CA PHE A 390 -13.35 11.38 -7.02
C PHE A 390 -14.56 11.04 -7.91
N PHE A 391 -15.76 11.40 -7.46
CA PHE A 391 -17.00 11.23 -8.21
C PHE A 391 -16.95 11.99 -9.53
N THR A 392 -16.61 13.28 -9.52
CA THR A 392 -16.53 14.08 -10.75
C THR A 392 -15.45 13.58 -11.69
N SER A 393 -14.31 13.11 -11.17
CA SER A 393 -13.25 12.51 -11.97
C SER A 393 -13.74 11.25 -12.66
N ILE A 394 -14.47 10.35 -11.98
CA ILE A 394 -15.08 9.18 -12.63
C ILE A 394 -16.02 9.62 -13.76
N LEU A 395 -16.91 10.59 -13.49
CA LEU A 395 -17.86 11.05 -14.51
C LEU A 395 -17.16 11.65 -15.73
N GLN A 396 -16.03 12.34 -15.53
CA GLN A 396 -15.22 12.90 -16.62
C GLN A 396 -14.52 11.83 -17.47
N GLN A 397 -14.21 10.67 -16.90
CA GLN A 397 -13.59 9.55 -17.65
C GLN A 397 -14.61 8.70 -18.41
N LEU A 398 -15.92 8.83 -18.14
CA LEU A 398 -16.95 8.06 -18.83
C LEU A 398 -17.26 8.66 -20.22
N HIS A 399 -17.07 7.86 -21.28
CA HIS A 399 -17.46 8.27 -22.63
C HIS A 399 -18.97 8.08 -22.86
N PRO A 400 -19.53 8.71 -23.92
CA PRO A 400 -20.94 8.53 -24.29
C PRO A 400 -21.36 7.05 -24.46
N SER A 401 -20.45 6.17 -24.89
CA SER A 401 -20.67 4.73 -24.99
C SER A 401 -20.89 4.06 -23.63
N ASP A 402 -20.16 4.46 -22.59
CA ASP A 402 -20.35 3.92 -21.23
C ASP A 402 -21.65 4.39 -20.62
N TRP A 403 -21.98 5.67 -20.82
CA TRP A 403 -23.27 6.21 -20.42
C TRP A 403 -24.41 5.47 -21.10
N LYS A 404 -24.26 5.19 -22.40
CA LYS A 404 -25.23 4.37 -23.12
C LYS A 404 -25.36 3.01 -22.45
N VAL A 405 -24.27 2.29 -22.19
CA VAL A 405 -24.34 0.95 -21.54
C VAL A 405 -24.90 1.02 -20.12
N LEU A 406 -24.52 2.02 -19.33
CA LEU A 406 -24.97 2.19 -17.95
C LEU A 406 -26.46 2.55 -17.85
N LEU A 407 -26.97 3.30 -18.83
CA LEU A 407 -28.37 3.70 -18.94
C LEU A 407 -29.19 2.72 -19.80
N THR A 408 -28.54 1.75 -20.46
CA THR A 408 -29.22 0.69 -21.19
C THR A 408 -29.47 -0.46 -20.23
N PRO A 409 -30.73 -0.90 -20.02
CA PRO A 409 -31.01 -2.10 -19.24
C PRO A 409 -30.22 -3.28 -19.82
N ARG A 410 -29.56 -4.07 -18.97
CA ARG A 410 -28.63 -5.13 -19.41
C ARG A 410 -29.35 -6.08 -20.38
N SER A 411 -28.88 -6.14 -21.62
CA SER A 411 -29.47 -6.93 -22.71
C SER A 411 -29.32 -8.45 -22.58
N GLN A 412 -28.65 -8.93 -21.53
CA GLN A 412 -28.80 -10.31 -21.09
C GLN A 412 -29.76 -10.32 -19.91
N PRO A 413 -31.04 -10.69 -20.12
CA PRO A 413 -31.86 -11.10 -19.00
C PRO A 413 -31.09 -12.18 -18.23
N ARG A 414 -31.35 -12.32 -16.93
CA ARG A 414 -31.16 -13.62 -16.30
C ARG A 414 -32.02 -14.60 -17.10
N LEU A 415 -31.41 -15.22 -18.11
CA LEU A 415 -32.07 -16.06 -19.11
C LEU A 415 -32.70 -17.21 -18.36
N ASN A 416 -34.00 -17.04 -18.11
CA ASN A 416 -35.04 -18.03 -17.89
C ASN A 416 -36.40 -17.37 -17.59
N CYS A 417 -36.50 -16.04 -17.42
CA CYS A 417 -37.79 -15.40 -17.13
C CYS A 417 -38.15 -14.26 -18.11
N ILE A 418 -39.26 -14.40 -18.83
CA ILE A 418 -39.84 -13.44 -19.78
C ILE A 418 -40.93 -12.56 -19.10
N CYS A 419 -41.08 -12.63 -17.77
CA CYS A 419 -42.17 -11.89 -17.12
C CYS A 419 -41.88 -10.38 -17.04
N THR A 420 -42.95 -9.59 -17.16
CA THR A 420 -42.94 -8.12 -17.07
C THR A 420 -42.34 -7.62 -15.75
N THR A 421 -42.38 -8.42 -14.68
CA THR A 421 -41.76 -8.10 -13.39
C THR A 421 -40.23 -8.13 -13.45
N CYS A 422 -39.61 -9.08 -14.17
CA CYS A 422 -38.15 -9.14 -14.31
C CYS A 422 -37.61 -8.00 -15.17
N VAL A 423 -38.30 -7.68 -16.28
CA VAL A 423 -37.99 -6.51 -17.12
C VAL A 423 -38.21 -5.20 -16.34
N GLY A 424 -39.26 -5.15 -15.51
CA GLY A 424 -39.53 -4.03 -14.61
C GLY A 424 -38.42 -3.83 -13.59
N LEU A 425 -37.90 -4.90 -12.99
CA LEU A 425 -36.78 -4.84 -12.03
C LEU A 425 -35.48 -4.33 -12.67
N GLU A 426 -35.18 -4.71 -13.92
CA GLU A 426 -34.01 -4.18 -14.66
C GLU A 426 -34.13 -2.68 -14.96
N LEU A 427 -35.33 -2.21 -15.30
CA LEU A 427 -35.63 -0.78 -15.42
C LEU A 427 -35.55 -0.06 -14.06
N THR A 428 -35.91 -0.74 -12.96
CA THR A 428 -35.86 -0.18 -11.61
C THR A 428 -34.42 0.14 -11.21
N ASP A 429 -33.46 -0.72 -11.54
CA ASP A 429 -32.04 -0.48 -11.26
C ASP A 429 -31.49 0.79 -11.96
N THR A 430 -31.88 1.04 -13.22
CA THR A 430 -31.47 2.25 -13.95
C THR A 430 -32.16 3.51 -13.41
N VAL A 431 -33.46 3.41 -13.10
CA VAL A 431 -34.23 4.52 -12.51
C VAL A 431 -33.71 4.88 -11.12
N ASP A 432 -33.41 3.89 -10.29
CA ASP A 432 -32.81 4.06 -8.97
C ASP A 432 -31.44 4.74 -9.08
N PHE A 433 -30.61 4.32 -10.03
CA PHE A 433 -29.32 4.96 -10.28
C PHE A 433 -29.48 6.45 -10.66
N LEU A 434 -30.38 6.76 -11.60
CA LEU A 434 -30.63 8.15 -12.01
C LEU A 434 -31.20 8.97 -10.86
N HIS A 435 -32.11 8.40 -10.07
CA HIS A 435 -32.67 9.06 -8.90
C HIS A 435 -31.60 9.35 -7.84
N GLU A 436 -30.74 8.37 -7.53
CA GLU A 436 -29.55 8.56 -6.67
C GLU A 436 -28.65 9.69 -7.20
N LEU A 437 -28.39 9.71 -8.52
CA LEU A 437 -27.55 10.70 -9.18
C LEU A 437 -28.11 12.12 -9.06
N PHE A 438 -29.38 12.32 -9.42
CA PHE A 438 -30.04 13.63 -9.32
C PHE A 438 -30.16 14.10 -7.87
N PHE A 439 -30.45 13.18 -6.94
CA PHE A 439 -30.52 13.49 -5.52
C PHE A 439 -29.17 13.97 -4.98
N ILE A 440 -28.07 13.33 -5.36
CA ILE A 440 -26.71 13.75 -5.02
C ILE A 440 -26.41 15.14 -5.58
N PHE A 441 -26.71 15.40 -6.85
CA PHE A 441 -26.50 16.74 -7.42
C PHE A 441 -27.29 17.81 -6.68
N LEU A 442 -28.57 17.56 -6.38
CA LEU A 442 -29.43 18.47 -5.62
C LEU A 442 -28.86 18.79 -4.24
N LEU A 443 -28.43 17.76 -3.49
CA LEU A 443 -27.86 17.96 -2.16
C LEU A 443 -26.46 18.60 -2.22
N SER A 444 -25.65 18.31 -3.24
CA SER A 444 -24.33 18.91 -3.42
C SER A 444 -24.40 20.41 -3.71
N HIS A 445 -25.45 20.88 -4.39
CA HIS A 445 -25.73 22.31 -4.48
C HIS A 445 -26.08 22.92 -3.12
N SER A 446 -26.63 22.11 -2.22
CA SER A 446 -27.01 22.57 -0.90
C SER A 446 -25.87 22.56 0.12
N TRP A 447 -24.94 21.63 -0.04
CA TRP A 447 -23.74 21.44 0.76
C TRP A 447 -22.55 21.33 -0.18
N PRO A 448 -22.05 22.45 -0.71
CA PRO A 448 -20.96 22.42 -1.68
C PRO A 448 -19.69 21.91 -1.03
N ALA A 449 -19.04 20.93 -1.66
CA ALA A 449 -17.76 20.40 -1.23
C ALA A 449 -16.66 21.48 -1.20
N TYR A 450 -16.75 22.40 -2.17
CA TYR A 450 -15.91 23.60 -2.29
C TYR A 450 -16.83 24.83 -2.26
N PRO A 451 -17.17 25.37 -1.08
CA PRO A 451 -17.93 26.61 -0.99
C PRO A 451 -17.10 27.71 -1.67
N GLY A 452 -17.66 28.31 -2.73
CA GLY A 452 -16.92 29.25 -3.57
C GLY A 452 -16.40 30.46 -2.78
N LEU A 453 -15.18 30.88 -3.12
CA LEU A 453 -14.65 32.24 -2.88
C LEU A 453 -15.49 33.32 -3.62
N HIS A 454 -16.46 32.92 -4.44
CA HIS A 454 -17.40 33.78 -5.12
C HIS A 454 -18.53 34.23 -4.19
N GLY A 455 -18.18 35.04 -3.20
CA GLY A 455 -19.07 36.11 -2.75
C GLY A 455 -19.10 37.19 -3.84
N ASN A 456 -20.28 37.69 -4.15
CA ASN A 456 -20.57 38.81 -5.05
C ASN A 456 -20.71 38.43 -6.53
N GLY A 457 -21.89 37.95 -6.90
CA GLY A 457 -22.24 37.79 -8.31
C GLY A 457 -23.61 37.19 -8.58
N ARG A 458 -24.62 37.46 -7.74
CA ARG A 458 -26.05 37.41 -8.12
C ARG A 458 -26.82 38.45 -7.35
#